data_AF-A0A832IJY7-F1
#
_entry.id   AF-A0A832IJY7-F1
#
_cell.length_a   1.000
_cell.length_b   1.000
_cell.length_c   1.000
_cell.angle_alpha   90.00
_cell.angle_beta   90.00
_cell.angle_gamma   90.00
#
_symmetry.space_group_name_H-M   'P 1'
#
loop_
_entity.id
_entity.type
_entity.pdbx_description
1 polymer ?
#
loop_
_entity_poly.entity_id
_entity_poly.type
_entity_poly.pdbx_seq_one_letter_code
_entity_poly.pdbx_strand_id
1 'polypeptide(L)' 'MNKKILISLSVIAVVAAIAVGGTIAYFNDTETSTGNTFTAGTLNLKVGDNDPTDWNFQVGGIKPGDSGSKEVVLQNTGSI' A
#
# COMPACT_ATOMS: atom_id res chain seq x y z
N MET A 1 -57.67 23.83 -14.80
CA MET A 1 -56.47 23.49 -14.00
C MET A 1 -56.33 24.51 -12.88
N ASN A 2 -56.28 24.09 -11.62
CA ASN A 2 -56.35 25.01 -10.48
C ASN A 2 -54.96 25.63 -10.23
N LYS A 3 -54.82 26.96 -10.34
CA LYS A 3 -53.55 27.68 -10.18
C LYS A 3 -52.82 27.34 -8.87
N LYS A 4 -53.56 27.07 -7.79
CA LYS A 4 -53.03 26.65 -6.49
C LYS A 4 -52.29 25.30 -6.53
N ILE A 5 -52.80 24.35 -7.31
CA ILE A 5 -52.18 23.04 -7.49
C ILE A 5 -50.89 23.16 -8.31
N LEU A 6 -50.87 24.03 -9.31
CA LEU A 6 -49.67 24.28 -10.11
C LEU A 6 -48.55 24.94 -9.29
N ILE A 7 -48.91 25.89 -8.41
CA ILE A 7 -47.97 26.55 -7.50
C ILE A 7 -47.43 25.54 -6.46
N SER A 8 -48.27 24.67 -5.90
CA SER A 8 -47.83 23.64 -4.97
C SER A 8 -46.84 22.65 -5.63
N LEU A 9 -47.16 22.18 -6.83
CA LEU A 9 -46.32 21.23 -7.55
C LEU A 9 -44.95 21.81 -7.95
N SER A 10 -44.91 23.10 -8.30
CA SER A 10 -43.66 23.78 -8.62
C SER A 10 -42.75 23.95 -7.40
N VAL A 11 -43.30 24.23 -6.22
CA VAL A 11 -42.52 24.28 -4.97
C VAL A 11 -41.94 22.90 -4.63
N ILE A 12 -42.74 21.83 -4.75
CA ILE A 12 -42.27 20.46 -4.51
C ILE A 12 -41.13 20.09 -5.47
N ALA A 13 -41.27 20.46 -6.75
CA ALA A 13 -40.24 20.19 -7.75
C ALA A 13 -38.91 20.91 -7.42
N VAL A 14 -38.98 22.16 -6.96
CA VAL A 14 -37.79 22.92 -6.54
C VAL A 14 -37.11 22.28 -5.34
N VAL A 15 -37.88 21.90 -4.31
CA VAL A 15 -37.33 21.23 -3.12
C VAL A 15 -36.68 19.89 -3.49
N ALA A 16 -37.33 19.11 -4.36
CA ALA A 16 -36.78 17.85 -4.84
C ALA A 16 -35.47 18.05 -5.63
N ALA A 17 -35.40 19.06 -6.49
CA ALA A 17 -34.19 19.39 -7.24
C ALA A 17 -33.02 19.79 -6.32
N ILE A 18 -33.29 20.58 -5.27
CA ILE A 18 -32.28 20.97 -4.28
C ILE A 18 -31.81 19.74 -3.49
N ALA A 19 -32.72 18.89 -3.04
CA ALA A 19 -32.38 17.70 -2.27
C ALA A 19 -31.51 16.72 -3.09
N VAL A 20 -31.89 16.45 -4.33
CA VAL A 20 -31.14 15.57 -5.24
C VAL A 20 -29.78 16.19 -5.57
N GLY A 21 -29.75 17.48 -5.94
CA GLY A 21 -28.50 18.18 -6.25
C GLY A 21 -27.52 18.22 -5.08
N GLY A 22 -28.02 18.51 -3.87
CA GLY A 22 -27.22 18.52 -2.65
C GLY A 22 -26.71 17.14 -2.26
N THR A 23 -27.53 16.10 -2.41
CA THR A 23 -27.13 14.70 -2.11
C THR A 23 -26.06 14.22 -3.10
N ILE A 24 -26.24 14.49 -4.39
CA ILE A 24 -25.24 14.17 -5.42
C ILE A 24 -23.93 14.91 -5.13
N ALA A 25 -23.98 16.20 -4.81
CA ALA A 25 -22.79 16.98 -4.48
C ALA A 25 -22.08 16.42 -3.24
N TYR A 26 -22.83 16.09 -2.18
CA TYR A 26 -22.29 15.52 -0.95
C TYR A 26 -21.56 14.19 -1.17
N PHE A 27 -22.09 13.32 -2.04
CA PHE A 27 -21.47 12.01 -2.31
C PHE A 27 -20.46 12.00 -3.47
N ASN A 28 -20.39 13.06 -4.28
CA ASN A 28 -19.38 13.18 -5.35
C ASN A 28 -18.11 13.90 -4.90
N ASP A 29 -18.10 14.51 -3.71
CA ASP A 29 -16.88 15.12 -3.21
C ASP A 29 -15.82 14.03 -3.04
N THR A 30 -14.78 14.13 -3.86
CA THR A 30 -13.71 13.14 -3.95
C THR A 30 -12.50 13.72 -3.25
N GLU A 31 -12.39 13.47 -1.95
CA GLU A 31 -11.20 13.76 -1.18
C GLU A 31 -10.05 12.85 -1.64
N THR A 32 -9.19 13.39 -2.50
CA THR A 32 -7.98 12.68 -2.93
C THR A 32 -6.89 12.95 -1.90
N SER A 33 -6.54 11.93 -1.11
CA SER A 33 -5.37 11.98 -0.24
C SER A 33 -4.09 11.94 -1.09
N THR A 34 -3.70 13.10 -1.60
CA THR A 34 -2.48 13.30 -2.38
C THR A 34 -1.27 13.18 -1.45
N GLY A 35 -0.32 12.30 -1.79
CA GLY A 35 0.86 12.04 -0.97
C GLY A 35 0.87 10.70 -0.22
N ASN A 36 -0.17 9.88 -0.32
CA ASN A 36 -0.11 8.49 0.15
C ASN A 36 0.68 7.63 -0.84
N THR A 37 2.00 7.61 -0.68
CA THR A 37 2.88 6.70 -1.43
C THR A 37 2.87 5.34 -0.72
N PHE A 38 2.13 4.37 -1.25
CA PHE A 38 2.31 2.96 -0.88
C PHE A 38 3.54 2.42 -1.62
N THR A 39 4.72 2.81 -1.18
CA THR A 39 5.95 2.17 -1.65
C THR A 39 6.05 0.81 -0.95
N ALA A 40 6.06 -0.27 -1.73
CA ALA A 40 6.44 -1.56 -1.20
C ALA A 40 7.96 -1.57 -1.01
N GLY A 41 8.41 -1.73 0.23
CA GLY A 41 9.81 -2.02 0.52
C GLY A 41 10.28 -3.29 -0.17
N THR A 42 11.58 -3.36 -0.46
CA THR A 42 12.20 -4.55 -1.03
C THR A 42 12.85 -5.37 0.09
N LEU A 43 12.76 -6.69 0.00
CA LEU A 43 13.49 -7.62 0.88
C LEU A 43 14.61 -8.24 0.06
N ASN A 44 15.87 -7.91 0.39
CA ASN A 44 17.05 -8.53 -0.23
C ASN A 44 17.96 -9.07 0.87
N LEU A 45 18.11 -10.40 0.94
CA LEU A 45 18.92 -11.05 1.97
C LEU A 45 20.30 -11.42 1.42
N LYS A 46 21.32 -10.76 1.99
CA LYS A 46 22.72 -10.99 1.68
C LYS A 46 23.35 -11.96 2.67
N VAL A 47 24.23 -12.84 2.17
CA VAL A 47 24.96 -13.84 2.96
C VAL A 47 26.44 -13.45 3.01
N GLY A 48 26.89 -12.87 4.12
CA GLY A 48 28.25 -12.30 4.24
C GLY A 48 28.42 -11.02 3.42
N ASP A 49 29.60 -10.84 2.81
CA ASP A 49 29.97 -9.61 2.08
C ASP A 49 29.68 -9.66 0.56
N ASN A 50 29.18 -10.77 0.02
CA ASN A 50 28.88 -10.93 -1.42
C ASN A 50 27.38 -10.85 -1.76
N ASP A 51 27.06 -10.29 -2.92
CA ASP A 51 25.72 -10.25 -3.54
C ASP A 51 25.87 -10.54 -5.05
N PRO A 52 25.26 -11.58 -5.64
CA PRO A 52 24.34 -12.55 -5.03
C PRO A 52 25.04 -13.70 -4.29
N THR A 53 24.25 -14.50 -3.59
CA THR A 53 24.54 -15.41 -2.46
C THR A 53 25.52 -16.57 -2.73
N ASP A 54 26.73 -16.31 -3.20
CA ASP A 54 27.77 -17.32 -3.31
C ASP A 54 28.64 -17.34 -2.04
N TRP A 55 28.15 -18.03 -1.01
CA TRP A 55 28.94 -18.29 0.20
C TRP A 55 29.33 -19.77 0.28
N ASN A 56 30.64 -20.05 0.22
CA ASN A 56 31.18 -21.40 0.32
C ASN A 56 31.91 -21.61 1.67
N PHE A 57 31.73 -22.81 2.23
CA PHE A 57 32.53 -23.31 3.34
C PHE A 57 33.46 -24.40 2.83
N GLN A 58 34.73 -24.05 2.61
CA GLN A 58 35.77 -25.01 2.25
C GLN A 58 36.65 -25.32 3.46
N VAL A 59 36.82 -26.61 3.73
CA VAL A 59 37.72 -27.16 4.75
C VAL A 59 38.56 -28.24 4.09
N GLY A 60 39.87 -28.24 4.38
CA GLY A 60 40.83 -29.17 3.80
C GLY A 60 41.75 -29.76 4.88
N GLY A 61 42.18 -31.01 4.66
CA GLY A 61 43.17 -31.67 5.53
C GLY A 61 42.68 -32.03 6.94
N ILE A 62 41.39 -32.31 7.11
CA ILE A 62 40.79 -32.66 8.41
C ILE A 62 41.26 -34.06 8.84
N LYS A 63 41.69 -34.21 10.10
CA LYS A 63 42.05 -35.49 10.73
C LYS A 63 41.10 -35.86 11.88
N PRO A 64 41.10 -37.13 12.34
CA PRO A 64 40.25 -37.53 13.47
C PRO A 64 40.54 -36.70 14.72
N GLY A 65 39.48 -36.13 15.32
CA GLY A 65 39.56 -35.27 16.50
C GLY A 65 39.44 -33.76 16.22
N ASP A 66 39.50 -33.32 14.96
CA ASP A 66 39.35 -31.92 14.61
C ASP A 66 37.88 -31.46 14.59
N SER A 67 37.63 -30.22 15.03
CA SER A 67 36.34 -29.54 14.96
C SER A 67 36.52 -28.07 14.60
N GLY A 68 35.55 -27.48 13.92
CA GLY A 68 35.55 -26.05 13.59
C GLY A 68 34.15 -25.54 13.27
N SER A 69 33.97 -24.23 13.39
CA SER A 69 32.73 -23.52 13.07
C SER A 69 33.07 -22.27 12.26
N LYS A 70 32.14 -21.84 11.41
CA LYS A 70 32.23 -20.56 10.72
C LYS A 70 30.90 -19.83 10.86
N GLU A 71 30.98 -18.58 11.28
CA GLU A 71 29.81 -17.72 11.43
C GLU A 71 29.53 -17.00 10.10
N VAL A 72 28.25 -16.85 9.79
CA VAL A 72 27.78 -16.17 8.58
C VAL A 72 26.77 -15.13 8.99
N VAL A 73 27.04 -13.89 8.62
CA VAL A 73 26.14 -12.77 8.90
C VAL A 73 25.11 -12.68 7.78
N LEU A 74 23.84 -12.67 8.15
CA LEU A 74 22.72 -12.39 7.25
C LEU A 74 22.30 -10.93 7.40
N GLN A 75 22.20 -10.21 6.28
CA GLN A 75 21.85 -8.79 6.28
C GLN A 75 20.76 -8.52 5.26
N ASN A 76 19.70 -7.80 5.67
CA ASN A 76 18.74 -7.25 4.72
C ASN A 76 19.30 -5.96 4.11
N THR A 77 19.58 -5.96 2.82
CA THR A 77 20.04 -4.80 2.04
C THR A 77 18.93 -4.21 1.16
N GLY A 78 17.69 -4.67 1.33
CA GLY A 78 16.53 -4.09 0.67
C GLY A 78 16.12 -2.73 1.22
N SER A 79 15.03 -2.19 0.69
CA SER A 79 14.49 -0.86 1.01
C SER A 79 13.20 -0.94 1.85
N ILE A 80 12.87 0.14 2.54
CA ILE A 80 11.53 0.40 3.10
C ILE A 80 10.54 0.82 2.00
#